data_AF-A0A9E3XPP5-F1
#
_entry.id   AF-A0A9E3XPP5-F1
#
_cell.length_a   1.000
_cell.length_b   1.000
_cell.length_c   1.000
_cell.angle_alpha   90.00
_cell.angle_beta   90.00
_cell.angle_gamma   90.00
#
_symmetry.space_group_name_H-M   'P 1'
#
loop_
_entity.id
_entity.type
_entity.pdbx_description
1 polymer ?
#
loop_
_entity_poly.entity_id
_entity_poly.type
_entity_poly.pdbx_seq_one_letter_code
_entity_poly.pdbx_strand_id
1 'polypeptide(L)'
;MRLRERNLLDQIERDALDKKVPISDVLRKLIALGGKAGSKEIRDWASLELRGYQDSEVPMPDYRLVPASIQLDGIQGHYHVTGEQISPHQFPGDLGDVVKEQVPFNQSIDEVEELLRLARDRGHLKLLLPGTRELVMLMNHELAGTGRSVTSLYWSVSPAPISNIIDRVRTTLVELVAEMRAGMPDDADVPSASVADQAVGFAVHGNGNRITFQNAPVSGTGNTSGGVAVASDPESRFAWLRAAGTAAVGIATIAAAIFAYMQLVNA
;
A
#
# COMPACT_ATOMS: atom_id res chain seq x y z
N MET A 1 9.71 15.96 -37.49
CA MET A 1 9.29 16.15 -36.09
C MET A 1 8.33 15.05 -35.55
N ARG A 2 8.07 13.93 -36.27
CA ARG A 2 7.12 12.86 -35.90
C ARG A 2 7.75 11.56 -35.32
N LEU A 3 9.02 11.58 -34.90
CA LEU A 3 9.71 10.34 -34.46
C LEU A 3 9.71 10.14 -32.93
N ARG A 4 9.73 11.21 -32.12
CA ARG A 4 9.78 11.09 -30.64
C ARG A 4 8.51 10.45 -30.04
N GLU A 5 7.33 10.79 -30.55
CA GLU A 5 6.02 10.25 -30.10
C GLU A 5 5.87 8.71 -30.17
N ARG A 6 6.82 7.97 -30.75
CA ARG A 6 6.82 6.49 -30.79
C ARG A 6 7.71 5.84 -29.73
N ASN A 7 8.50 6.60 -28.99
CA ASN A 7 9.34 6.05 -27.93
C ASN A 7 8.48 5.65 -26.71
N LEU A 8 8.77 4.50 -26.09
CA LEU A 8 8.07 4.02 -24.90
C LEU A 8 8.22 4.98 -23.71
N LEU A 9 9.36 5.65 -23.56
CA LEU A 9 9.57 6.65 -22.50
C LEU A 9 8.56 7.81 -22.62
N ASP A 10 8.35 8.33 -23.83
CA ASP A 10 7.39 9.41 -24.09
C ASP A 10 5.95 8.97 -23.81
N GLN A 11 5.62 7.71 -24.14
CA GLN A 11 4.31 7.15 -23.82
C GLN A 11 4.10 7.00 -22.32
N ILE A 12 5.11 6.50 -21.59
CA ILE A 12 5.04 6.32 -20.14
C ILE A 12 4.88 7.67 -19.44
N GLU A 13 5.69 8.67 -19.79
CA GLU A 13 5.61 10.01 -19.20
C GLU A 13 4.24 10.65 -19.45
N ARG A 14 3.81 10.70 -20.72
CA ARG A 14 2.52 11.30 -21.08
C ARG A 14 1.37 10.64 -20.33
N ASP A 15 1.36 9.31 -20.29
CA ASP A 15 0.27 8.56 -19.69
C ASP A 15 0.34 8.56 -18.15
N ALA A 16 1.53 8.68 -17.54
CA ALA A 16 1.69 8.88 -16.10
C ALA A 16 1.17 10.27 -15.66
N LEU A 17 1.38 11.30 -16.49
CA LEU A 17 0.87 12.66 -16.27
C LEU A 17 -0.64 12.79 -16.53
N ASP A 18 -1.24 11.87 -17.29
CA ASP A 18 -2.69 11.84 -17.52
C ASP A 18 -3.42 11.01 -16.46
N LYS A 19 -4.12 11.69 -15.55
CA LYS A 19 -4.93 11.07 -14.49
C LYS A 19 -6.08 10.19 -14.99
N LYS A 20 -6.43 10.27 -16.28
CA LYS A 20 -7.48 9.44 -16.89
C LYS A 20 -6.97 8.07 -17.33
N VAL A 21 -5.66 7.90 -17.50
CA VAL A 21 -5.08 6.62 -17.89
C VAL A 21 -4.95 5.73 -16.66
N PRO A 22 -5.48 4.48 -16.69
CA PRO A 22 -5.27 3.51 -15.62
C PRO A 22 -3.78 3.30 -15.39
N ILE A 23 -3.35 3.36 -14.14
CA ILE A 23 -1.92 3.32 -13.83
C ILE A 23 -1.28 1.97 -14.19
N SER A 24 -2.08 0.89 -14.19
CA SER A 24 -1.62 -0.43 -14.61
C SER A 24 -1.20 -0.48 -16.08
N ASP A 25 -1.85 0.28 -16.95
CA ASP A 25 -1.47 0.36 -18.36
C ASP A 25 -0.09 1.01 -18.52
N VAL A 26 0.19 2.03 -17.72
CA VAL A 26 1.49 2.70 -17.67
C VAL A 26 2.57 1.75 -17.14
N LEU A 27 2.27 1.00 -16.07
CA LEU A 27 3.18 0.01 -15.49
C LEU A 27 3.46 -1.17 -16.45
N ARG A 28 2.47 -1.62 -17.24
CA ARG A 28 2.67 -2.63 -18.29
C ARG A 28 3.62 -2.13 -19.38
N LYS A 29 3.52 -0.86 -19.78
CA LYS A 29 4.49 -0.22 -20.69
C LYS A 29 5.88 -0.15 -20.06
N LEU A 30 5.97 0.13 -18.77
CA LEU A 30 7.22 0.14 -18.04
C LEU A 30 7.87 -1.26 -17.98
N ILE A 31 7.09 -2.34 -17.80
CA ILE A 31 7.60 -3.72 -17.92
C ILE A 31 8.19 -3.96 -19.32
N ALA A 32 7.48 -3.54 -20.37
CA ALA A 32 7.96 -3.67 -21.74
C ALA A 32 9.27 -2.88 -21.97
N LEU A 33 9.38 -1.68 -21.40
CA LEU A 33 10.61 -0.89 -21.41
C LEU A 33 11.76 -1.61 -20.69
N GLY A 34 11.52 -2.12 -19.47
CA GLY A 34 12.51 -2.87 -18.70
C GLY A 34 13.00 -4.12 -19.43
N GLY A 35 12.11 -4.81 -20.15
CA GLY A 35 12.48 -5.94 -21.01
C GLY A 35 13.41 -5.55 -22.17
N LYS A 36 13.20 -4.38 -22.79
CA LYS A 36 14.08 -3.87 -23.86
C LYS A 36 15.40 -3.33 -23.33
N ALA A 37 15.38 -2.66 -22.17
CA ALA A 37 16.56 -2.12 -21.51
C ALA A 37 17.43 -3.20 -20.86
N GLY A 38 16.86 -4.39 -20.61
CA GLY A 38 17.53 -5.45 -19.86
C GLY A 38 17.53 -5.24 -18.34
N SER A 39 16.77 -4.26 -17.83
CA SER A 39 16.65 -3.99 -16.39
C SER A 39 15.71 -4.99 -15.73
N LYS A 40 16.24 -5.74 -14.76
CA LYS A 40 15.42 -6.60 -13.90
C LYS A 40 14.70 -5.76 -12.85
N GLU A 41 15.36 -4.74 -12.30
CA GLU A 41 14.82 -3.90 -11.23
C GLU A 41 13.52 -3.19 -11.65
N ILE A 42 13.49 -2.60 -12.85
CA ILE A 42 12.27 -1.98 -13.39
C ILE A 42 11.13 -3.00 -13.47
N ARG A 43 11.42 -4.20 -13.98
CA ARG A 43 10.40 -5.24 -14.18
C ARG A 43 9.89 -5.78 -12.86
N ASP A 44 10.77 -5.95 -11.87
CA ASP A 44 10.39 -6.44 -10.55
C ASP A 44 9.51 -5.42 -9.84
N TRP A 45 9.92 -4.15 -9.78
CA TRP A 45 9.13 -3.08 -9.15
C TRP A 45 7.76 -2.95 -9.82
N ALA A 46 7.71 -2.82 -11.15
CA ALA A 46 6.44 -2.70 -11.86
C ALA A 46 5.54 -3.93 -11.69
N SER A 47 6.13 -5.13 -11.58
CA SER A 47 5.38 -6.36 -11.34
C SER A 47 4.79 -6.40 -9.92
N LEU A 48 5.52 -5.92 -8.91
CA LEU A 48 5.02 -5.82 -7.54
C LEU A 48 3.85 -4.83 -7.46
N GLU A 49 3.95 -3.66 -8.09
CA GLU A 49 2.82 -2.71 -8.14
C GLU A 49 1.58 -3.33 -8.82
N LEU A 50 1.79 -4.06 -9.92
CA LEU A 50 0.71 -4.67 -10.69
C LEU A 50 0.09 -5.89 -10.04
N ARG A 51 0.84 -6.66 -9.25
CA ARG A 51 0.36 -7.93 -8.66
C ARG A 51 0.03 -7.80 -7.17
N GLY A 52 0.52 -6.76 -6.52
CA GLY A 52 0.43 -6.60 -5.08
C GLY A 52 1.59 -7.25 -4.33
N TYR A 53 1.53 -7.17 -3.00
CA TYR A 53 2.60 -7.50 -2.06
C TYR A 53 2.29 -8.67 -1.13
N GLN A 54 1.09 -9.26 -1.21
CA GLN A 54 0.59 -10.20 -0.19
C GLN A 54 1.46 -11.45 0.02
N ASP A 55 2.12 -11.94 -1.04
CA ASP A 55 3.01 -13.10 -1.02
C ASP A 55 4.44 -12.74 -1.49
N SER A 56 4.79 -11.46 -1.41
CA SER A 56 6.10 -10.96 -1.82
C SER A 56 7.12 -11.10 -0.69
N GLU A 57 8.31 -11.62 -1.01
CA GLU A 57 9.47 -11.55 -0.10
C GLU A 57 10.02 -10.11 0.02
N VAL A 58 9.74 -9.26 -0.96
CA VAL A 58 10.11 -7.84 -0.94
C VAL A 58 9.14 -7.09 -0.01
N PRO A 59 9.66 -6.34 0.98
CA PRO A 59 8.81 -5.57 1.88
C PRO A 59 8.02 -4.52 1.12
N MET A 60 6.78 -4.30 1.57
CA MET A 60 5.90 -3.32 0.98
C MET A 60 6.41 -1.88 1.26
N PRO A 61 6.38 -0.97 0.28
CA PRO A 61 6.80 0.42 0.48
C PRO A 61 5.92 1.17 1.49
N ASP A 62 6.51 2.11 2.23
CA ASP A 62 5.81 2.88 3.28
C ASP A 62 4.58 3.63 2.79
N TYR A 63 4.56 4.11 1.53
CA TYR A 63 3.39 4.80 0.99
C TYR A 63 2.17 3.89 0.80
N ARG A 64 2.34 2.56 0.89
CA ARG A 64 1.23 1.59 0.93
C ARG A 64 0.69 1.37 2.35
N LEU A 65 1.31 1.96 3.38
CA LEU A 65 0.78 2.01 4.74
C LEU A 65 -0.08 3.27 4.88
N VAL A 66 -1.39 3.08 4.89
CA VAL A 66 -2.34 4.18 4.87
C VAL A 66 -2.87 4.46 6.26
N PRO A 67 -2.87 5.73 6.75
CA PRO A 67 -3.49 6.07 8.02
C PRO A 67 -5.00 5.79 7.99
N ALA A 68 -5.51 5.22 9.07
CA ALA A 68 -6.92 4.89 9.22
C ALA A 68 -7.38 5.01 10.67
N SER A 69 -8.59 5.54 10.87
CA SER A 69 -9.21 5.52 12.19
C SER A 69 -9.77 4.14 12.50
N ILE A 70 -9.70 3.71 13.76
CA ILE A 70 -10.39 2.49 14.21
C ILE A 70 -11.77 2.90 14.70
N GLN A 71 -12.81 2.25 14.17
CA GLN A 71 -14.19 2.53 14.51
C GLN A 71 -14.92 1.24 14.88
N LEU A 72 -15.95 1.39 15.71
CA LEU A 72 -16.87 0.32 16.06
C LEU A 72 -18.32 0.69 15.79
N ASP A 73 -19.11 -0.34 15.51
CA ASP A 73 -20.56 -0.28 15.50
C ASP A 73 -21.07 -1.16 16.65
N GLY A 74 -22.15 -0.77 17.32
CA GLY A 74 -22.61 -1.45 18.52
C GLY A 74 -24.02 -1.08 18.94
N ILE A 75 -24.40 -1.59 20.11
CA ILE A 75 -25.67 -1.32 20.77
C ILE A 75 -25.36 -0.75 22.16
N GLN A 76 -26.09 0.29 22.56
CA GLN A 76 -26.08 0.83 23.91
C GLN A 76 -27.53 0.94 24.41
N GLY A 77 -27.95 -0.03 25.23
CA GLY A 77 -29.34 -0.18 25.62
C GLY A 77 -30.24 -0.40 24.40
N HIS A 78 -31.08 0.60 24.10
CA HIS A 78 -31.98 0.59 22.93
C HIS A 78 -31.45 1.34 21.72
N TYR A 79 -30.26 1.95 21.81
CA TYR A 79 -29.68 2.75 20.74
C TYR A 79 -28.65 1.96 19.95
N HIS A 80 -28.63 2.17 18.63
CA HIS A 80 -27.53 1.74 17.77
C HIS A 80 -26.48 2.84 17.69
N VAL A 81 -25.22 2.46 17.91
CA VAL A 81 -24.07 3.34 17.73
C VAL A 81 -23.34 2.87 16.49
N THR A 82 -23.02 3.79 15.59
CA THR A 82 -22.30 3.49 14.35
C THR A 82 -21.17 4.48 14.14
N GLY A 83 -19.99 3.99 13.78
CA GLY A 83 -18.82 4.82 13.50
C GLY A 83 -18.24 5.49 14.74
N GLU A 84 -18.40 4.90 15.93
CA GLU A 84 -17.73 5.40 17.13
C GLU A 84 -16.23 5.16 16.99
N GLN A 85 -15.46 6.24 16.87
CA GLN A 85 -14.01 6.15 16.80
C GLN A 85 -13.43 5.81 18.17
N ILE A 86 -12.48 4.87 18.18
CA ILE A 86 -11.74 4.47 19.38
C ILE A 86 -10.22 4.57 19.14
N SER A 87 -9.49 4.81 20.22
CA SER A 87 -8.03 4.74 20.25
C SER A 87 -7.55 3.31 20.51
N PRO A 88 -6.36 2.91 20.01
CA PRO A 88 -5.70 1.66 20.38
C PRO A 88 -5.61 1.42 21.90
N HIS A 89 -5.51 2.47 22.71
CA HIS A 89 -5.47 2.35 24.18
C HIS A 89 -6.80 1.91 24.81
N GLN A 90 -7.90 1.93 24.07
CA GLN A 90 -9.21 1.47 24.52
C GLN A 90 -9.41 -0.03 24.27
N PHE A 91 -8.44 -0.71 23.63
CA PHE A 91 -8.46 -2.16 23.51
C PHE A 91 -8.08 -2.82 24.84
N PRO A 92 -8.70 -3.97 25.17
CA PRO A 92 -8.37 -4.71 26.38
C PRO A 92 -6.98 -5.35 26.31
N GLY A 93 -6.20 -5.25 27.39
CA GLY A 93 -4.85 -5.84 27.51
C GLY A 93 -3.86 -5.28 26.50
N ASP A 94 -2.90 -6.10 26.07
CA ASP A 94 -1.79 -5.69 25.19
C ASP A 94 -2.18 -5.60 23.69
N LEU A 95 -3.48 -5.65 23.39
CA LEU A 95 -3.98 -5.64 22.01
C LEU A 95 -3.81 -4.27 21.33
N GLY A 96 -3.77 -3.20 22.11
CA GLY A 96 -3.45 -1.85 21.63
C GLY A 96 -2.06 -1.72 21.00
N ASP A 97 -1.13 -2.61 21.34
CA ASP A 97 0.22 -2.63 20.75
C ASP A 97 0.26 -3.31 19.38
N VAL A 98 -0.74 -4.14 19.08
CA VAL A 98 -0.82 -4.93 17.84
C VAL A 98 -1.71 -4.23 16.81
N VAL A 99 -2.79 -3.61 17.27
CA VAL A 99 -3.74 -2.89 16.43
C VAL A 99 -3.25 -1.47 16.19
N LYS A 100 -2.78 -1.20 14.97
CA LYS A 100 -2.32 0.12 14.56
C LYS A 100 -3.41 0.89 13.83
N GLU A 101 -3.36 2.22 13.91
CA GLU A 101 -4.18 3.15 13.10
C GLU A 101 -3.61 3.31 11.67
N GLN A 102 -3.13 2.20 11.09
CA GLN A 102 -2.58 2.14 9.75
C GLN A 102 -2.97 0.83 9.10
N VAL A 103 -3.36 0.89 7.83
CA VAL A 103 -3.78 -0.26 7.03
C VAL A 103 -2.76 -0.52 5.93
N PRO A 104 -2.26 -1.76 5.81
CA PRO A 104 -1.43 -2.14 4.68
C PRO A 104 -2.27 -2.42 3.43
N PHE A 105 -1.94 -1.75 2.32
CA PHE A 105 -2.56 -1.96 1.01
C PHE A 105 -1.71 -2.89 0.12
N ASN A 106 -1.87 -4.19 0.36
CA ASN A 106 -1.16 -5.26 -0.35
C ASN A 106 -1.71 -5.55 -1.75
N GLN A 107 -2.85 -4.98 -2.12
CA GLN A 107 -3.54 -5.30 -3.36
C GLN A 107 -2.79 -4.80 -4.59
N SER A 108 -3.09 -5.40 -5.74
CA SER A 108 -2.70 -4.85 -7.05
C SER A 108 -3.14 -3.39 -7.18
N ILE A 109 -2.38 -2.58 -7.91
CA ILE A 109 -2.72 -1.17 -8.07
C ILE A 109 -4.09 -0.95 -8.75
N ASP A 110 -4.52 -1.86 -9.64
CA ASP A 110 -5.86 -1.85 -10.25
C ASP A 110 -6.96 -1.99 -9.18
N GLU A 111 -6.77 -2.90 -8.22
CA GLU A 111 -7.70 -3.06 -7.10
C GLU A 111 -7.65 -1.85 -6.15
N VAL A 112 -6.48 -1.23 -5.94
CA VAL A 112 -6.37 0.03 -5.18
C VAL A 112 -7.17 1.16 -5.86
N GLU A 113 -7.13 1.28 -7.19
CA GLU A 113 -7.94 2.24 -7.95
C GLU A 113 -9.44 1.99 -7.76
N GLU A 114 -9.89 0.73 -7.76
CA GLU A 114 -11.29 0.37 -7.51
C GLU A 114 -11.71 0.63 -6.04
N LEU A 115 -10.84 0.30 -5.07
CA LEU A 115 -11.08 0.60 -3.66
C LEU A 115 -11.20 2.11 -3.42
N LEU A 116 -10.40 2.92 -4.11
CA LEU A 116 -10.54 4.38 -4.09
C LEU A 116 -11.89 4.83 -4.64
N ARG A 117 -12.35 4.24 -5.75
CA ARG A 117 -13.66 4.54 -6.34
C ARG A 117 -14.77 4.25 -5.34
N LEU A 118 -14.76 3.05 -4.74
CA LEU A 118 -15.71 2.65 -3.71
C LEU A 118 -15.68 3.57 -2.47
N ALA A 119 -14.48 3.97 -2.03
CA ALA A 119 -14.32 4.88 -0.90
C ALA A 119 -14.89 6.26 -1.21
N ARG A 120 -14.72 6.79 -2.43
CA ARG A 120 -15.30 8.07 -2.86
C ARG A 120 -16.83 8.03 -2.87
N ASP A 121 -17.41 6.94 -3.37
CA ASP A 121 -18.86 6.77 -3.42
C ASP A 121 -19.49 6.71 -2.02
N ARG A 122 -18.78 6.12 -1.05
CA ARG A 122 -19.28 5.89 0.33
C ARG A 122 -18.75 6.88 1.37
N GLY A 123 -17.85 7.79 0.98
CA GLY A 123 -17.11 8.70 1.86
C GLY A 123 -15.99 8.04 2.67
N HIS A 124 -16.01 6.72 2.86
CA HIS A 124 -14.95 5.95 3.51
C HIS A 124 -15.03 4.47 3.10
N LEU A 125 -13.94 3.74 3.33
CA LEU A 125 -13.86 2.29 3.19
C LEU A 125 -13.79 1.65 4.58
N LYS A 126 -14.68 0.70 4.86
CA LYS A 126 -14.63 -0.14 6.07
C LYS A 126 -13.81 -1.40 5.79
N LEU A 127 -12.68 -1.56 6.47
CA LEU A 127 -11.79 -2.71 6.36
C LEU A 127 -11.69 -3.43 7.70
N LEU A 128 -11.77 -4.76 7.70
CA LEU A 128 -11.65 -5.54 8.93
C LEU A 128 -10.21 -5.50 9.46
N LEU A 129 -10.08 -5.51 10.78
CA LEU A 129 -8.80 -5.71 11.43
C LEU A 129 -8.42 -7.20 11.46
N PRO A 130 -7.13 -7.53 11.50
CA PRO A 130 -6.68 -8.88 11.84
C PRO A 130 -7.30 -9.35 13.16
N GLY A 131 -7.88 -10.56 13.18
CA GLY A 131 -8.50 -11.13 14.37
C GLY A 131 -9.74 -10.39 14.87
N THR A 132 -10.44 -9.63 14.00
CA THR A 132 -11.62 -8.83 14.38
C THR A 132 -12.63 -9.62 15.21
N ARG A 133 -12.88 -10.89 14.88
CA ARG A 133 -13.88 -11.71 15.58
C ARG A 133 -13.49 -11.95 17.03
N GLU A 134 -12.24 -12.34 17.27
CA GLU A 134 -11.69 -12.59 18.59
C GLU A 134 -11.65 -11.28 19.41
N LEU A 135 -11.28 -10.18 18.76
CA LEU A 135 -11.29 -8.83 19.36
C LEU A 135 -12.69 -8.44 19.83
N VAL A 136 -13.71 -8.58 18.96
CA VAL A 136 -15.10 -8.25 19.30
C VAL A 136 -15.63 -9.14 20.42
N MET A 137 -15.29 -10.44 20.43
CA MET A 137 -15.65 -11.35 21.52
C MET A 137 -15.06 -10.90 22.87
N LEU A 138 -13.77 -10.55 22.89
CA LEU A 138 -13.09 -10.09 24.09
C LEU A 138 -13.63 -8.74 24.58
N MET A 139 -13.86 -7.78 23.68
CA MET A 139 -14.47 -6.50 24.04
C MET A 139 -15.87 -6.69 24.65
N ASN A 140 -16.69 -7.57 24.08
CA ASN A 140 -18.01 -7.88 24.63
C ASN A 140 -17.96 -8.60 25.98
N HIS A 141 -16.94 -9.41 26.23
CA HIS A 141 -16.71 -10.01 27.55
C HIS A 141 -16.45 -8.94 28.61
N GLU A 142 -15.60 -7.95 28.31
CA GLU A 142 -15.32 -6.82 29.23
C GLU A 142 -16.52 -5.88 29.42
N LEU A 143 -17.38 -5.76 28.41
CA LEU A 143 -18.59 -4.94 28.47
C LEU A 143 -19.80 -5.65 29.11
N ALA A 144 -19.64 -6.89 29.56
CA ALA A 144 -20.73 -7.67 30.14
C ALA A 144 -21.41 -6.94 31.30
N GLY A 145 -22.74 -6.88 31.28
CA GLY A 145 -23.55 -6.21 32.32
C GLY A 145 -23.65 -4.67 32.20
N THR A 146 -22.94 -4.04 31.26
CA THR A 146 -23.00 -2.58 31.04
C THR A 146 -24.18 -2.13 30.15
N GLY A 147 -24.87 -3.08 29.52
CA GLY A 147 -25.86 -2.78 28.49
C GLY A 147 -25.27 -2.30 27.16
N ARG A 148 -23.94 -2.36 26.99
CA ARG A 148 -23.23 -2.08 25.73
C ARG A 148 -22.77 -3.39 25.07
N SER A 149 -22.80 -3.43 23.75
CA SER A 149 -22.16 -4.48 22.98
C SER A 149 -21.57 -3.94 21.68
N VAL A 150 -20.44 -4.50 21.27
CA VAL A 150 -19.79 -4.26 19.99
C VAL A 150 -20.27 -5.32 19.00
N THR A 151 -20.69 -4.86 17.83
CA THR A 151 -21.17 -5.71 16.72
C THR A 151 -20.19 -5.74 15.56
N SER A 152 -19.45 -4.65 15.34
CA SER A 152 -18.44 -4.55 14.31
C SER A 152 -17.27 -3.71 14.81
N LEU A 153 -16.08 -4.05 14.34
CA LEU A 153 -14.85 -3.32 14.58
C LEU A 153 -14.06 -3.30 13.27
N TYR A 154 -13.70 -2.12 12.79
CA TYR A 154 -13.11 -1.93 11.46
C TYR A 154 -12.19 -0.71 11.44
N TRP A 155 -11.21 -0.75 10.54
CA TRP A 155 -10.58 0.46 10.05
C TRP A 155 -11.54 1.21 9.13
N SER A 156 -11.67 2.51 9.37
CA SER A 156 -12.35 3.45 8.51
C SER A 156 -11.31 4.31 7.80
N VAL A 157 -11.17 4.07 6.49
CA VAL A 157 -10.17 4.71 5.63
C VAL A 157 -10.84 5.76 4.77
N SER A 158 -10.38 7.01 4.84
CA SER A 158 -10.87 8.05 3.95
C SER A 158 -10.30 7.91 2.53
N PRO A 159 -10.91 8.51 1.49
CA PRO A 159 -10.44 8.36 0.11
C PRO A 159 -9.07 9.01 -0.15
N ALA A 160 -8.72 10.08 0.58
CA ALA A 160 -7.53 10.88 0.28
C ALA A 160 -6.21 10.08 0.47
N PRO A 161 -5.99 9.37 1.58
CA PRO A 161 -4.81 8.50 1.73
C PRO A 161 -4.69 7.39 0.67
N ILE A 162 -5.81 6.82 0.20
CA ILE A 162 -5.79 5.82 -0.88
C ILE A 162 -5.38 6.49 -2.20
N SER A 163 -5.87 7.69 -2.48
CA SER A 163 -5.45 8.51 -3.63
C SER A 163 -3.95 8.78 -3.62
N ASN A 164 -3.36 9.01 -2.44
CA ASN A 164 -1.93 9.26 -2.31
C ASN A 164 -1.07 8.05 -2.74
N ILE A 165 -1.55 6.81 -2.59
CA ILE A 165 -0.85 5.62 -3.13
C ILE A 165 -0.70 5.77 -4.65
N ILE A 166 -1.80 6.02 -5.34
CA ILE A 166 -1.83 6.12 -6.80
C ILE A 166 -0.98 7.30 -7.29
N ASP A 167 -1.12 8.45 -6.63
CA ASP A 167 -0.34 9.64 -6.98
C ASP A 167 1.16 9.42 -6.73
N ARG A 168 1.54 8.67 -5.69
CA ARG A 168 2.94 8.31 -5.43
C ARG A 168 3.51 7.43 -6.54
N VAL A 169 2.79 6.40 -6.97
CA VAL A 169 3.23 5.54 -8.08
C VAL A 169 3.33 6.33 -9.39
N ARG A 170 2.41 7.26 -9.67
CA ARG A 170 2.51 8.17 -10.85
C ARG A 170 3.73 9.06 -10.78
N THR A 171 4.01 9.61 -9.60
CA THR A 171 5.20 10.46 -9.38
C THR A 171 6.48 9.66 -9.61
N THR A 172 6.57 8.46 -9.05
CA THR A 172 7.70 7.54 -9.27
C THR A 172 7.87 7.19 -10.75
N LEU A 173 6.78 6.98 -11.50
CA LEU A 173 6.85 6.75 -12.95
C LEU A 173 7.46 7.94 -13.71
N VAL A 174 7.08 9.16 -13.35
CA VAL A 174 7.63 10.38 -13.97
C VAL A 174 9.10 10.57 -13.59
N GLU A 175 9.46 10.36 -12.32
CA GLU A 175 10.84 10.43 -11.84
C GLU A 175 11.73 9.39 -12.53
N LEU A 176 11.25 8.15 -12.68
CA LEU A 176 11.93 7.10 -13.43
C LEU A 176 12.24 7.54 -14.86
N VAL A 177 11.25 8.09 -15.58
CA VAL A 177 11.45 8.56 -16.96
C VAL A 177 12.42 9.74 -17.01
N ALA A 178 12.32 10.68 -16.08
CA ALA A 178 13.20 11.84 -16.00
C ALA A 178 14.66 11.43 -15.76
N GLU A 179 14.93 10.54 -14.81
CA GLU A 179 16.27 10.04 -14.52
C GLU A 179 16.85 9.21 -15.67
N MET A 180 16.05 8.35 -16.30
CA MET A 180 16.49 7.60 -17.48
C MET A 180 16.90 8.55 -18.61
N ARG A 181 16.08 9.56 -18.92
CA ARG A 181 16.43 10.56 -19.94
C ARG A 181 17.69 11.34 -19.60
N ALA A 182 17.83 11.73 -18.34
CA ALA A 182 19.01 12.48 -17.91
C ALA A 182 20.31 11.66 -18.06
N GLY A 183 20.24 10.33 -17.97
CA GLY A 183 21.36 9.40 -18.15
C GLY A 183 21.57 8.88 -19.58
N MET A 184 20.66 9.17 -20.52
CA MET A 184 20.73 8.67 -21.89
C MET A 184 21.41 9.67 -22.85
N PRO A 185 22.09 9.20 -23.91
CA PRO A 185 22.43 10.01 -25.07
C PRO A 185 21.17 10.56 -25.76
N ASP A 186 21.26 11.76 -26.35
CA ASP A 186 20.12 12.45 -26.98
C ASP A 186 19.46 11.67 -28.15
N ASP A 187 20.21 10.76 -28.79
CA ASP A 187 19.79 9.95 -29.93
C ASP A 187 19.35 8.52 -29.55
N ALA A 188 19.45 8.15 -28.27
CA ALA A 188 19.08 6.83 -27.79
C ALA A 188 17.58 6.74 -27.50
N ASP A 189 16.93 5.68 -28.00
CA ASP A 189 15.51 5.44 -27.74
C ASP A 189 15.24 4.53 -26.52
N VAL A 190 16.21 3.70 -26.13
CA VAL A 190 16.08 2.75 -25.01
C VAL A 190 17.25 2.95 -24.06
N PRO A 191 17.02 3.05 -22.74
CA PRO A 191 18.10 3.16 -21.78
C PRO A 191 18.92 1.87 -21.73
N SER A 192 20.21 1.98 -21.38
CA SER A 192 20.98 0.81 -20.97
C SER A 192 20.44 0.27 -19.65
N ALA A 193 20.69 -1.02 -19.36
CA ALA A 193 20.33 -1.62 -18.08
C ALA A 193 20.88 -0.81 -16.89
N SER A 194 22.12 -0.35 -16.97
CA SER A 194 22.75 0.46 -15.91
C SER A 194 22.04 1.79 -15.63
N VAL A 195 21.58 2.49 -16.68
CA VAL A 195 20.84 3.76 -16.53
C VAL A 195 19.44 3.50 -15.96
N ALA A 196 18.79 2.43 -16.41
CA ALA A 196 17.49 2.00 -15.91
C ALA A 196 17.53 1.58 -14.43
N ASP A 197 18.51 0.77 -14.03
CA ASP A 197 18.68 0.33 -12.63
C ASP A 197 19.06 1.53 -11.73
N GLN A 198 19.90 2.45 -12.22
CA GLN A 198 20.20 3.70 -11.51
C GLN A 198 18.94 4.55 -11.27
N ALA A 199 18.06 4.66 -12.26
CA ALA A 199 16.80 5.39 -12.12
C ALA A 199 15.87 4.75 -11.07
N VAL A 200 15.84 3.41 -10.98
CA VAL A 200 15.10 2.69 -9.93
C VAL A 200 15.68 3.00 -8.56
N GLY A 201 17.00 2.92 -8.41
CA GLY A 201 17.71 3.31 -7.19
C GLY A 201 17.32 4.71 -6.70
N PHE A 202 17.19 5.67 -7.61
CA PHE A 202 16.77 7.02 -7.28
C PHE A 202 15.27 7.14 -6.96
N ALA A 203 14.40 6.76 -7.90
CA ALA A 203 12.96 7.04 -7.84
C ALA A 203 12.17 6.10 -6.91
N VAL A 204 12.59 4.83 -6.81
CA VAL A 204 11.90 3.82 -6.00
C VAL A 204 12.50 3.73 -4.60
N HIS A 205 13.84 3.73 -4.50
CA HIS A 205 14.54 3.55 -3.22
C HIS A 205 14.96 4.85 -2.55
N GLY A 206 14.88 6.00 -3.23
CA GLY A 206 15.28 7.29 -2.67
C GLY A 206 16.80 7.45 -2.48
N ASN A 207 17.62 6.63 -3.16
CA ASN A 207 19.07 6.76 -3.12
C ASN A 207 19.49 7.99 -3.96
N GLY A 208 19.43 9.17 -3.37
CA GLY A 208 19.63 10.48 -4.01
C GLY A 208 21.03 10.76 -4.56
N ASN A 209 21.91 9.76 -4.75
CA ASN A 209 23.25 9.97 -5.28
C ASN A 209 23.36 9.43 -6.70
N ARG A 210 23.23 10.32 -7.69
CA ARG A 210 23.59 10.04 -9.08
C ARG A 210 25.12 9.90 -9.19
N ILE A 211 25.64 8.69 -9.05
CA ILE A 211 27.06 8.42 -9.30
C ILE A 211 27.28 8.59 -10.81
N THR A 212 27.85 9.72 -11.19
CA THR A 212 28.32 9.96 -12.55
C THR A 212 29.64 9.22 -12.68
N PHE A 213 29.69 8.13 -13.45
CA PHE A 213 30.93 7.39 -13.66
C PHE A 213 31.89 8.23 -14.55
N GLN A 214 32.64 9.15 -13.94
CA GLN A 214 33.92 9.59 -14.47
C GLN A 214 34.98 8.67 -13.88
N ASN A 215 35.62 7.86 -14.72
CA ASN A 215 36.71 6.98 -14.32
C ASN A 215 37.83 7.77 -13.62
N ALA A 216 37.98 7.58 -12.31
CA ALA A 216 39.18 7.86 -11.55
C ALA A 216 39.31 6.82 -10.42
N PRO A 217 40.50 6.22 -10.19
CA PRO A 217 40.67 5.21 -9.16
C PRO A 217 40.93 5.87 -7.80
N VAL A 218 40.42 5.26 -6.72
CA VAL A 218 41.10 4.99 -5.43
C VAL A 218 40.08 4.84 -4.28
N SER A 219 40.20 3.68 -3.63
CA SER A 219 40.10 3.35 -2.20
C SER A 219 39.36 4.28 -1.24
N GLY A 220 38.44 3.70 -0.46
CA GLY A 220 37.91 4.32 0.76
C GLY A 220 36.87 3.47 1.47
N THR A 221 37.32 2.68 2.44
CA THR A 221 36.50 1.90 3.39
C THR A 221 35.61 2.81 4.24
N GLY A 222 34.33 2.45 4.40
CA GLY A 222 33.42 3.09 5.36
C GLY A 222 32.15 2.27 5.59
N ASN A 223 32.24 1.23 6.44
CA ASN A 223 31.10 0.44 6.90
C ASN A 223 30.68 0.88 8.31
N THR A 224 29.45 1.39 8.47
CA THR A 224 28.71 1.31 9.74
C THR A 224 27.21 1.17 9.46
N SER A 225 26.72 -0.08 9.46
CA SER A 225 25.29 -0.39 9.56
C SER A 225 24.98 -0.70 11.03
N GLY A 226 24.37 0.25 11.74
CA GLY A 226 23.83 0.04 13.08
C GLY A 226 22.43 -0.57 12.98
N GLY A 227 22.34 -1.89 12.96
CA GLY A 227 21.08 -2.62 13.11
C GLY A 227 20.69 -2.70 14.59
N VAL A 228 19.57 -2.07 14.96
CA VAL A 228 18.94 -2.32 16.27
C VAL A 228 18.05 -3.54 16.12
N ALA A 229 18.52 -4.68 16.62
CA ALA A 229 17.69 -5.86 16.80
C ALA A 229 16.80 -5.66 18.04
N VAL A 230 15.48 -5.63 17.86
CA VAL A 230 14.52 -5.69 18.98
C VAL A 230 14.29 -7.15 19.33
N ALA A 231 14.61 -7.51 20.57
CA ALA A 231 14.42 -8.85 21.12
C ALA A 231 12.93 -9.21 21.25
N SER A 232 12.58 -10.45 20.89
CA SER A 232 11.24 -11.01 21.03
C SER A 232 11.05 -11.63 22.43
N ASP A 233 10.06 -11.13 23.18
CA ASP A 233 9.63 -11.70 24.46
C ASP A 233 8.56 -12.80 24.24
N PRO A 234 8.68 -14.03 24.80
CA PRO A 234 7.86 -15.18 24.36
C PRO A 234 6.50 -15.36 25.06
N GLU A 235 6.08 -14.57 26.04
CA GLU A 235 4.89 -14.87 26.86
C GLU A 235 3.62 -14.06 26.53
N SER A 236 3.41 -13.70 25.27
CA SER A 236 2.15 -13.07 24.84
C SER A 236 1.18 -14.10 24.25
N ARG A 237 0.05 -14.31 24.93
CA ARG A 237 -1.13 -15.08 24.46
C ARG A 237 -1.69 -14.67 23.09
N PHE A 238 -1.19 -13.56 22.52
CA PHE A 238 -1.60 -12.99 21.25
C PHE A 238 -0.45 -12.91 20.23
N ALA A 239 0.65 -13.65 20.43
CA ALA A 239 1.80 -13.67 19.51
C ALA A 239 1.43 -14.00 18.05
N TRP A 240 0.37 -14.81 17.85
CA TRP A 240 -0.14 -15.13 16.51
C TRP A 240 -0.76 -13.91 15.78
N LEU A 241 -1.31 -12.92 16.49
CA LEU A 241 -1.81 -11.67 15.90
C LEU A 241 -0.66 -10.78 15.40
N ARG A 242 0.52 -10.83 16.05
CA ARG A 242 1.73 -10.13 15.55
C ARG A 242 2.25 -10.78 14.28
N ALA A 243 2.17 -12.10 14.15
CA ALA A 243 2.50 -12.82 12.92
C ALA A 243 1.44 -12.61 11.81
N ALA A 244 0.17 -12.42 12.17
CA ALA A 244 -0.90 -12.04 11.24
C ALA A 244 -0.81 -10.57 10.80
N GLY A 245 -0.20 -9.68 11.60
CA GLY A 245 0.15 -8.33 11.16
C GLY A 245 1.09 -8.30 9.94
N THR A 246 1.83 -9.38 9.71
CA THR A 246 2.66 -9.62 8.52
C THR A 246 1.99 -10.53 7.47
N ALA A 247 0.85 -11.15 7.79
CA ALA A 247 0.17 -12.09 6.91
C ALA A 247 -1.37 -11.94 7.01
N ALA A 248 -1.95 -11.46 5.91
CA ALA A 248 -3.38 -11.44 5.56
C ALA A 248 -4.21 -10.18 5.94
N VAL A 249 -4.49 -9.38 4.91
CA VAL A 249 -5.86 -8.87 4.66
C VAL A 249 -6.26 -9.35 3.26
N GLY A 250 -6.59 -10.64 3.16
CA GLY A 250 -7.28 -11.20 2.02
C GLY A 250 -8.79 -11.02 2.20
N ILE A 251 -9.38 -10.19 1.35
CA ILE A 251 -10.80 -10.09 0.95
C ILE A 251 -11.86 -10.52 2.00
N ALA A 252 -12.59 -9.52 2.51
CA ALA A 252 -13.95 -9.70 3.01
C ALA A 252 -14.88 -8.56 2.53
N THR A 253 -14.87 -8.26 1.22
CA THR A 253 -15.76 -7.25 0.61
C THR A 253 -17.12 -7.82 0.18
N ILE A 254 -17.52 -9.00 0.67
CA ILE A 254 -18.82 -9.62 0.38
C ILE A 254 -19.49 -10.07 1.69
N ALA A 255 -19.80 -9.12 2.57
CA ALA A 255 -20.75 -9.34 3.67
C ALA A 255 -21.74 -8.17 3.82
N ALA A 256 -21.32 -6.95 3.44
CA ALA A 256 -22.18 -5.77 3.52
C ALA A 256 -23.33 -5.76 2.48
N ALA A 257 -23.21 -6.46 1.35
CA ALA A 257 -24.25 -6.48 0.33
C ALA A 257 -25.43 -7.43 0.67
N ILE A 258 -25.18 -8.51 1.44
CA ILE A 258 -26.21 -9.50 1.76
C ILE A 258 -27.12 -9.01 2.90
N PHE A 259 -26.57 -8.27 3.86
CA PHE A 259 -27.36 -7.75 4.99
C PHE A 259 -28.31 -6.61 4.58
N ALA A 260 -27.89 -5.74 3.65
CA ALA A 260 -28.74 -4.67 3.12
C ALA A 260 -29.88 -5.21 2.23
N TYR A 261 -29.65 -6.30 1.49
CA TYR A 261 -30.68 -6.91 0.65
C TYR A 261 -31.74 -7.66 1.48
N MET A 262 -31.35 -8.33 2.57
CA MET A 262 -32.32 -9.04 3.43
C MET A 262 -33.22 -8.13 4.27
N GLN A 263 -32.82 -6.88 4.56
CA GLN A 263 -33.69 -5.91 5.22
C GLN A 263 -34.69 -5.25 4.26
N LEU A 264 -34.39 -5.20 2.96
CA LEU A 264 -35.24 -4.57 1.96
C LEU A 264 -36.30 -5.52 1.36
N VAL A 265 -36.13 -6.83 1.52
CA VAL A 265 -37.07 -7.86 1.04
C VAL A 265 -38.07 -8.30 2.13
N ASN A 266 -37.81 -7.98 3.40
CA ASN A 266 -38.69 -8.31 4.54
C ASN A 266 -39.38 -7.07 5.18
N ALA A 267 -39.49 -5.96 4.43
CA ALA A 267 -40.26 -4.78 4.80
C ALA A 267 -41.48 -4.61 3.88
#